data_AF-A0A3D1RSX0-F1
#
_entry.id   AF-A0A3D1RSX0-F1
#
_cell.length_a   1.000
_cell.length_b   1.000
_cell.length_c   1.000
_cell.angle_alpha   90.00
_cell.angle_beta   90.00
_cell.angle_gamma   90.00
#
_symmetry.space_group_name_H-M   'P 1'
#
loop_
_entity.id
_entity.type
_entity.pdbx_description
1 polymer ?
#
loop_
_entity_poly.entity_id
_entity_poly.type
_entity_poly.pdbx_seq_one_letter_code
_entity_poly.pdbx_strand_id
1 'polypeptide(L)' 'MKIDYATKLIRISGETIEMTFFKGKVLLIVNTASRCGYTPQYAGLQR' A
#
# COMPACT_ATOMS: atom_id res chain seq x y z
N MET A 1 -14.29 2.66 6.32
CA MET A 1 -13.48 2.95 5.11
C MET A 1 -13.95 2.00 4.00
N LYS A 2 -14.32 2.51 2.83
CA LYS A 2 -14.65 1.70 1.65
C LYS A 2 -13.55 1.92 0.61
N ILE A 3 -12.94 0.84 0.13
CA ILE A 3 -11.98 0.91 -0.98
C ILE A 3 -12.78 1.03 -2.27
N ASP A 4 -12.52 2.06 -3.07
CA ASP A 4 -12.98 2.10 -4.45
C ASP A 4 -12.01 1.33 -5.33
N TYR A 5 -12.48 0.21 -5.89
CA TYR A 5 -11.68 -0.66 -6.73
C TYR A 5 -11.41 -0.06 -8.13
N ALA A 6 -12.16 0.96 -8.57
CA ALA A 6 -11.91 1.65 -9.84
C ALA A 6 -10.71 2.61 -9.78
N THR A 7 -10.17 2.86 -8.58
CA THR A 7 -9.02 3.75 -8.40
C THR A 7 -7.76 3.15 -9.00
N LYS A 8 -7.05 3.95 -9.80
CA LYS A 8 -5.72 3.64 -10.35
C LYS A 8 -4.65 4.28 -9.47
N LEU A 9 -3.62 3.50 -9.12
CA LEU A 9 -2.50 3.93 -8.30
C LEU A 9 -1.20 3.83 -9.10
N ILE A 10 -0.21 4.64 -8.72
CA ILE A 10 1.13 4.58 -9.30
C ILE A 10 2.04 3.84 -8.33
N ARG A 11 2.73 2.80 -8.83
CA ARG A 11 3.73 2.04 -8.07
C ARG A 11 4.98 2.87 -7.88
N ILE A 12 5.82 2.47 -6.92
CA ILE A 12 7.16 3.05 -6.77
C ILE A 12 8.03 2.87 -8.04
N SER A 13 7.72 1.88 -8.89
CA SER A 13 8.34 1.69 -10.21
C SER A 13 7.88 2.69 -11.28
N GLY A 14 6.86 3.51 -11.01
CA GLY A 14 6.23 4.42 -11.98
C GLY A 14 5.10 3.80 -12.79
N GLU A 15 4.90 2.48 -12.71
CA GLU A 15 3.82 1.78 -13.41
C GLU A 15 2.47 2.01 -12.75
N THR A 16 1.39 1.99 -13.54
CA THR A 16 0.02 2.03 -13.01
C THR A 16 -0.41 0.64 -12.52
N ILE A 17 -1.03 0.57 -11.35
CA ILE A 17 -1.70 -0.61 -10.80
C ILE A 17 -3.17 -0.30 -10.52
N GLU A 18 -4.06 -1.22 -10.88
CA GLU A 18 -5.48 -1.10 -10.59
C GLU A 18 -5.84 -1.78 -9.26
N MET A 19 -6.67 -1.12 -8.45
CA MET A 19 -7.11 -1.68 -7.16
C MET A 19 -7.95 -2.95 -7.32
N THR A 20 -8.59 -3.15 -8.49
CA THR A 20 -9.35 -4.35 -8.85
C THR A 20 -8.57 -5.66 -8.64
N PHE A 21 -7.24 -5.65 -8.79
CA PHE A 21 -6.38 -6.82 -8.57
C PHE A 21 -6.48 -7.39 -7.13
N PHE A 22 -6.87 -6.56 -6.17
CA PHE A 22 -6.96 -6.92 -4.76
C PHE A 22 -8.38 -7.22 -4.28
N LYS A 23 -9.37 -7.22 -5.18
CA LYS A 23 -10.77 -7.49 -4.82
C LYS A 23 -10.92 -8.86 -4.16
N GLY A 24 -11.62 -8.90 -3.04
CA GLY A 24 -11.86 -10.13 -2.27
C GLY A 24 -10.69 -10.56 -1.37
N LYS A 25 -9.60 -9.79 -1.33
CA LYS A 25 -8.47 -10.02 -0.40
C LYS A 25 -8.59 -9.11 0.82
N VAL A 26 -8.13 -9.60 1.96
CA VAL A 26 -7.89 -8.73 3.13
C VAL A 26 -6.66 -7.88 2.84
N LEU A 27 -6.77 -6.56 3.03
CA LEU A 27 -5.71 -5.60 2.76
C LEU A 27 -5.34 -4.84 4.03
N LEU A 28 -4.03 -4.72 4.27
CA LEU A 28 -3.46 -3.78 5.24
C LEU A 28 -2.81 -2.63 4.47
N ILE A 29 -3.34 -1.42 4.62
CA ILE A 29 -2.80 -0.21 3.98
C ILE A 29 -2.02 0.57 5.04
N VAL A 30 -0.74 0.83 4.76
CA VAL A 30 0.16 1.55 5.66
C VAL A 30 0.74 2.75 4.95
N ASN A 31 0.61 3.94 5.53
CA ASN A 31 1.36 5.11 5.09
C ASN A 31 2.76 5.06 5.73
N THR A 32 3.80 5.04 4.91
CA THR A 32 5.19 5.03 5.38
C THR A 32 5.91 6.31 4.99
N ALA A 33 6.87 6.76 5.81
CA ALA A 33 7.71 7.92 5.54
C ALA A 33 9.19 7.54 5.64
N SER A 34 9.99 7.90 4.63
CA SER A 34 11.41 7.50 4.53
C SER A 34 12.36 8.34 5.38
N ARG A 35 11.91 9.50 5.89
CA ARG A 35 12.75 10.48 6.62
C ARG A 35 12.27 10.76 8.04
N CYS A 36 11.69 9.76 8.68
CA CYS A 36 11.22 9.86 10.07
C CYS A 36 11.99 8.88 10.95
N GLY A 37 12.16 9.18 12.25
CA GLY A 37 12.81 8.29 13.24
C GLY A 37 12.04 7.00 13.56
N TYR A 38 11.08 6.66 12.71
CA TYR A 38 10.08 5.60 12.87
C TYR A 38 10.32 4.42 11.90
N THR A 39 11.42 4.43 11.14
CA THR A 39 11.83 3.32 10.25
C THR A 39 11.76 1.90 10.84
N PRO A 40 11.94 1.64 12.16
CA PRO A 40 11.81 0.29 12.72
C PRO A 40 10.47 -0.43 12.48
N GLN A 41 9.39 0.29 12.13
CA GLN A 41 8.09 -0.35 11.88
C GLN A 41 8.06 -1.30 10.68
N TYR A 42 8.97 -1.12 9.70
CA TYR A 42 9.07 -2.05 8.56
C TYR A 42 9.34 -3.49 9.01
N ALA A 43 10.09 -3.70 10.10
CA ALA A 43 10.44 -5.03 10.60
C ALA A 43 9.24 -5.83 11.15
N GLY A 44 8.15 -5.16 11.52
CA GLY A 44 6.89 -5.83 11.90
C GLY A 44 6.00 -6.12 10.68
N LEU A 45 6.15 -5.34 9.61
CA LEU A 45 5.33 -5.43 8.40
C LEU A 45 5.87 -6.44 7.37
N GLN A 46 7.17 -6.71 7.36
CA GLN A 46 7.84 -7.58 6.38
C GLN A 46 8.07 -9.02 6.87
N ARG A 47 7.36 -9.44 7.93
CA ARG A 47 7.44 -10.80 8.46
C ARG A 47 6.59 -11.79 7.70
#